data_AF-A0ABD3ZK36-F1
#
_entry.id   AF-A0ABD3ZK36-F1
#
_cell.length_a   1.000
_cell.length_b   1.000
_cell.length_c   1.000
_cell.angle_alpha   90.00
_cell.angle_beta   90.00
_cell.angle_gamma   90.00
#
_symmetry.space_group_name_H-M   'P 1'
#
loop_
_entity.id
_entity.type
_entity.pdbx_description
1 polymer ?
#
loop_
_entity_poly.entity_id
_entity_poly.type
_entity_poly.pdbx_seq_one_letter_code
_entity_poly.pdbx_strand_id
1 'polypeptide(L)'
;MRKIRYHHTLLASALLVFSASSLSGQLPNCESVVRQANEQLMHQSSATINDTQGLSSLIRQINQHQELPASYVTTDKAKRFGWSGNTQESIWASNLLLENKSIGGDAYDKSPNNANERWYSADVDSLRGYRSGKHLIYQPANATYYLTTNDGSSFVAIPQCL
;
A
#
# COMPACT_ATOMS: atom_id res chain seq x y z
N MET A 1 -51.03 -69.15 -0.34
CA MET A 1 -50.52 -68.23 0.69
C MET A 1 -49.02 -68.02 0.47
N ARG A 2 -48.61 -66.85 -0.06
CA ARG A 2 -47.19 -66.52 -0.32
C ARG A 2 -46.64 -65.71 0.86
N LYS A 3 -45.55 -66.14 1.49
CA LYS A 3 -44.81 -65.35 2.48
C LYS A 3 -43.60 -64.69 1.80
N ILE A 4 -43.54 -63.37 1.87
CA ILE A 4 -42.51 -62.49 1.31
C ILE A 4 -41.26 -62.54 2.21
N ARG A 5 -40.07 -62.70 1.61
CA ARG A 5 -38.78 -62.54 2.31
C ARG A 5 -38.34 -61.08 2.17
N TYR A 6 -38.05 -60.42 3.29
CA TYR A 6 -37.43 -59.10 3.32
C TYR A 6 -35.91 -59.28 3.34
N HIS A 7 -35.23 -58.70 2.34
CA HIS A 7 -33.78 -58.57 2.34
C HIS A 7 -33.42 -57.22 2.97
N HIS A 8 -32.71 -57.25 4.11
CA HIS A 8 -32.11 -56.06 4.71
C HIS A 8 -30.80 -55.73 3.97
N THR A 9 -30.81 -54.67 3.16
CA THR A 9 -29.60 -54.04 2.64
C THR A 9 -29.01 -53.12 3.71
N LEU A 10 -27.84 -53.49 4.25
CA LEU A 10 -27.03 -52.66 5.13
C LEU A 10 -26.34 -51.57 4.30
N LEU A 11 -26.74 -50.31 4.49
CA LEU A 11 -26.08 -49.12 3.94
C LEU A 11 -24.86 -48.77 4.81
N ALA A 12 -23.66 -49.08 4.32
CA ALA A 12 -22.41 -48.61 4.91
C ALA A 12 -22.20 -47.13 4.54
N SER A 13 -22.30 -46.25 5.52
CA SER A 13 -22.03 -44.82 5.38
C SER A 13 -20.52 -44.58 5.51
N ALA A 14 -19.86 -44.28 4.39
CA ALA A 14 -18.46 -43.87 4.37
C ALA A 14 -18.36 -42.41 4.83
N LEU A 15 -17.88 -42.20 6.05
CA LEU A 15 -17.49 -40.89 6.55
C LEU A 15 -16.20 -40.43 5.85
N LEU A 16 -16.36 -39.57 4.84
CA LEU A 16 -15.25 -38.80 4.24
C LEU A 16 -14.78 -37.75 5.24
N VAL A 17 -13.65 -38.00 5.89
CA VAL A 17 -12.95 -37.00 6.70
C VAL A 17 -12.28 -36.01 5.75
N PHE A 18 -12.96 -34.90 5.46
CA PHE A 18 -12.35 -33.74 4.80
C PHE A 18 -11.43 -33.05 5.80
N SER A 19 -10.16 -33.41 5.79
CA SER A 19 -9.12 -32.67 6.51
C SER A 19 -8.95 -31.29 5.85
N ALA A 20 -9.60 -30.29 6.43
CA ALA A 20 -9.40 -28.88 6.08
C ALA A 20 -7.96 -28.49 6.40
N SER A 21 -7.12 -28.41 5.37
CA SER A 21 -5.79 -27.84 5.50
C SER A 21 -5.96 -26.34 5.60
N SER A 22 -5.84 -25.78 6.80
CA SER A 22 -5.78 -24.34 7.00
C SER A 22 -4.55 -23.79 6.27
N LEU A 23 -4.75 -23.07 5.16
CA LEU A 23 -3.72 -22.24 4.55
C LEU A 23 -3.37 -21.14 5.55
N SER A 24 -2.33 -21.33 6.35
CA SER A 24 -1.64 -20.23 7.02
C SER A 24 -0.94 -19.42 5.93
N GLY A 25 -1.65 -18.46 5.33
CA GLY A 25 -1.09 -17.56 4.34
C GLY A 25 -0.08 -16.63 5.00
N GLN A 26 1.21 -16.97 4.92
CA GLN A 26 2.27 -16.08 5.35
C GLN A 26 2.28 -14.86 4.42
N LEU A 27 2.25 -13.65 5.00
CA LEU A 27 2.32 -12.42 4.21
C LEU A 27 3.64 -12.39 3.42
N PRO A 28 3.62 -11.93 2.16
CA PRO A 28 4.83 -11.76 1.37
C PRO A 28 5.73 -10.67 1.96
N ASN A 29 7.03 -10.68 1.61
CA ASN A 29 7.90 -9.57 1.98
C ASN A 29 7.60 -8.33 1.14
N CYS A 30 7.79 -7.14 1.73
CA CYS A 30 7.47 -5.88 1.06
C CYS A 30 8.28 -5.64 -0.22
N GLU A 31 9.52 -6.10 -0.30
CA GLU A 31 10.36 -6.01 -1.49
C GLU A 31 9.70 -6.71 -2.70
N SER A 32 9.13 -7.90 -2.48
CA SER A 32 8.47 -8.68 -3.53
C SER A 32 7.17 -8.03 -3.99
N VAL A 33 6.44 -7.39 -3.07
CA VAL A 33 5.19 -6.69 -3.38
C VAL A 33 5.48 -5.41 -4.16
N VAL A 34 6.47 -4.63 -3.74
CA VAL A 34 6.89 -3.42 -4.44
C VAL A 34 7.40 -3.73 -5.85
N ARG A 35 8.15 -4.83 -6.02
CA ARG A 35 8.57 -5.30 -7.35
C ARG A 35 7.37 -5.59 -8.26
N GLN A 36 6.39 -6.34 -7.77
CA GLN A 36 5.17 -6.65 -8.54
C GLN A 36 4.37 -5.39 -8.87
N ALA A 37 4.29 -4.42 -7.95
CA ALA A 37 3.65 -3.15 -8.21
C ALA A 37 4.36 -2.36 -9.33
N ASN A 38 5.70 -2.37 -9.34
CA ASN A 38 6.48 -1.78 -10.43
C ASN A 38 6.26 -2.49 -11.78
N GLU A 39 6.17 -3.82 -11.79
CA GLU A 39 5.83 -4.58 -13.01
C GLU A 39 4.44 -4.17 -13.53
N GLN A 40 3.45 -4.02 -12.64
CA GLN A 40 2.12 -3.53 -13.01
C GLN A 40 2.15 -2.10 -13.56
N LEU A 41 2.94 -1.19 -12.98
CA LEU A 41 3.13 0.16 -13.53
C LEU A 41 3.70 0.11 -14.96
N MET A 42 4.66 -0.78 -15.23
CA MET A 42 5.21 -0.98 -16.58
C MET A 42 4.14 -1.49 -17.56
N HIS A 43 3.33 -2.45 -17.13
CA HIS A 43 2.22 -2.95 -17.96
C HIS A 43 1.17 -1.87 -18.27
N GLN A 44 1.02 -0.88 -17.41
CA GLN A 44 0.15 0.29 -17.61
C GLN A 44 0.86 1.43 -18.36
N SER A 45 2.08 1.23 -18.88
CA SER A 45 2.91 2.27 -19.51
C SER A 45 3.09 3.53 -18.63
N SER A 46 3.07 3.35 -17.31
CA SER A 46 3.25 4.40 -16.31
C SER A 46 4.70 4.45 -15.83
N ALA A 47 5.13 5.59 -15.28
CA ALA A 47 6.45 5.68 -14.66
C ALA A 47 6.56 4.71 -13.48
N THR A 48 7.70 4.04 -13.33
CA THR A 48 7.98 3.12 -12.22
C THR A 48 8.57 3.85 -11.03
N ILE A 49 8.60 3.19 -9.86
CA ILE A 49 9.34 3.66 -8.68
C ILE A 49 10.82 3.29 -8.81
N ASN A 50 11.70 4.26 -8.60
CA ASN A 50 13.14 4.07 -8.65
C ASN A 50 13.69 3.54 -7.32
N ASP A 51 13.30 4.16 -6.20
CA ASP A 51 13.70 3.76 -4.85
C ASP A 51 12.76 2.70 -4.25
N THR A 52 12.85 1.48 -4.78
CA THR A 52 12.02 0.35 -4.32
C THR A 52 12.33 -0.07 -2.89
N GLN A 53 13.58 0.11 -2.44
CA GLN A 53 13.99 -0.21 -1.07
C GLN A 53 13.43 0.81 -0.07
N GLY A 54 13.48 2.09 -0.42
CA GLY A 54 12.87 3.16 0.36
C GLY A 54 11.36 2.97 0.48
N LEU A 55 10.68 2.65 -0.63
CA LEU A 55 9.25 2.35 -0.60
C LEU A 55 8.92 1.12 0.28
N SER A 56 9.69 0.03 0.15
CA SER A 56 9.49 -1.17 0.98
C SER A 56 9.67 -0.87 2.47
N SER A 57 10.66 -0.04 2.82
CA SER A 57 10.92 0.37 4.19
C SER A 57 9.85 1.32 4.74
N LEU A 58 9.33 2.22 3.90
CA LEU A 58 8.20 3.09 4.23
C LEU A 58 6.94 2.28 4.57
N ILE A 59 6.60 1.28 3.75
CA ILE A 59 5.43 0.43 3.99
C ILE A 59 5.58 -0.35 5.31
N ARG A 60 6.77 -0.92 5.58
CA ARG A 60 7.04 -1.58 6.86
C ARG A 60 6.88 -0.64 8.05
N GLN A 61 7.39 0.59 7.96
CA GLN A 61 7.25 1.59 9.02
C GLN A 61 5.78 1.87 9.32
N ILE A 62 4.96 2.09 8.28
CA ILE A 62 3.53 2.36 8.46
C ILE A 62 2.82 1.12 9.01
N ASN A 63 3.15 -0.09 8.55
CA ASN A 63 2.58 -1.34 9.09
C ASN A 63 2.89 -1.51 10.60
N GLN A 64 4.10 -1.17 11.02
CA GLN A 64 4.56 -1.38 12.40
C GLN A 64 4.09 -0.28 13.36
N HIS A 65 4.05 0.97 12.89
CA HIS A 65 3.88 2.14 13.75
C HIS A 65 2.63 2.97 13.42
N GLN A 66 1.94 2.67 12.31
CA GLN A 66 0.80 3.45 11.81
C GLN A 66 1.13 4.93 11.52
N GLU A 67 2.42 5.23 11.34
CA GLU A 67 2.96 6.58 11.20
C GLU A 67 4.01 6.63 10.08
N LEU A 68 4.14 7.81 9.47
CA LEU A 68 5.24 8.07 8.54
C LEU A 68 6.56 8.21 9.30
N PRO A 69 7.70 7.82 8.68
CA PRO A 69 9.01 8.13 9.23
C PRO A 69 9.21 9.64 9.43
N ALA A 70 10.07 10.03 10.37
CA ALA A 70 10.39 11.43 10.65
C ALA A 70 11.06 12.18 9.47
N SER A 71 11.44 11.48 8.40
CA SER A 71 11.86 12.07 7.12
C SER A 71 10.70 12.68 6.33
N TYR A 72 9.45 12.54 6.77
CA TYR A 72 8.30 13.18 6.15
C TYR A 72 7.83 14.43 6.92
N VAL A 73 7.27 15.38 6.18
CA VAL A 73 6.67 16.61 6.70
C VAL A 73 5.40 16.93 5.92
N THR A 74 4.34 17.38 6.60
CA THR A 74 3.12 17.81 5.91
C THR A 74 3.35 19.11 5.15
N THR A 75 2.57 19.36 4.09
CA THR A 75 2.63 20.58 3.30
C THR A 75 2.50 21.83 4.18
N ASP A 76 1.53 21.82 5.10
CA ASP A 76 1.31 22.95 6.01
C ASP A 76 2.49 23.18 6.95
N LYS A 77 3.12 22.12 7.46
CA LYS A 77 4.29 22.23 8.34
C LYS A 77 5.50 22.73 7.56
N ALA A 78 5.72 22.25 6.34
CA ALA A 78 6.77 22.75 5.46
C ALA A 78 6.59 24.25 5.15
N LYS A 79 5.36 24.69 4.86
CA LYS A 79 5.05 26.11 4.65
C LYS A 79 5.33 26.98 5.87
N ARG A 80 4.95 26.52 7.06
CA ARG A 80 5.28 27.21 8.32
C ARG A 80 6.78 27.33 8.57
N PHE A 81 7.58 26.40 8.04
CA PHE A 81 9.04 26.45 8.14
C PHE A 81 9.71 27.22 6.98
N GLY A 82 8.94 27.84 6.07
CA GLY A 82 9.46 28.77 5.08
C GLY A 82 9.41 28.27 3.63
N TRP A 83 8.93 27.06 3.37
CA TRP A 83 8.70 26.62 1.99
C TRP A 83 7.52 27.38 1.38
N SER A 84 7.67 27.91 0.16
CA SER A 84 6.61 28.69 -0.50
C SER A 84 5.37 27.86 -0.85
N GLY A 85 5.51 26.53 -0.95
CA GLY A 85 4.51 25.63 -1.52
C GLY A 85 4.61 25.49 -3.04
N ASN A 86 5.53 26.20 -3.69
CA ASN A 86 5.81 26.04 -5.11
C ASN A 86 6.50 24.68 -5.36
N THR A 87 5.88 23.82 -6.16
CA THR A 87 6.43 22.50 -6.46
C THR A 87 7.69 22.53 -7.33
N GLN A 88 8.00 23.68 -7.93
CA GLN A 88 9.25 23.91 -8.66
C GLN A 88 10.42 24.29 -7.75
N GLU A 89 10.20 24.44 -6.44
CA GLU A 89 11.23 24.76 -5.46
C GLU A 89 11.56 23.57 -4.58
N SER A 90 12.84 23.42 -4.23
CA SER A 90 13.27 22.43 -3.25
C SER A 90 12.83 22.84 -1.84
N ILE A 91 12.19 21.92 -1.13
CA ILE A 91 11.79 22.08 0.27
C ILE A 91 13.02 22.26 1.17
N TRP A 92 14.14 21.62 0.82
CA TRP A 92 15.38 21.65 1.62
C TRP A 92 16.04 23.03 1.61
N ALA A 93 15.88 23.79 0.53
CA ALA A 93 16.47 25.11 0.39
C ALA A 93 15.79 26.18 1.27
N SER A 94 14.62 25.85 1.82
CA SER A 94 13.80 26.81 2.57
C SER A 94 14.22 26.93 4.04
N ASN A 95 14.74 25.86 4.64
CA ASN A 95 15.10 25.81 6.06
C ASN A 95 15.96 24.57 6.37
N LEU A 96 16.91 24.69 7.31
CA LEU A 96 17.71 23.54 7.79
C LEU A 96 16.85 22.44 8.44
N LEU A 97 15.73 22.79 9.08
CA LEU A 97 14.78 21.81 9.64
C LEU A 97 14.06 20.99 8.56
N LEU A 98 14.10 21.46 7.32
CA LEU A 98 13.50 20.82 6.15
C LEU A 98 14.52 20.02 5.33
N GLU A 99 15.79 20.03 5.70
CA GLU A 99 16.81 19.21 5.05
C GLU A 99 16.47 17.71 5.20
N ASN A 100 16.65 16.96 4.11
CA ASN A 100 16.32 15.54 4.01
C ASN A 100 14.83 15.21 4.29
N LYS A 101 13.93 16.19 4.18
CA LYS A 101 12.47 15.95 4.26
C LYS A 101 11.84 15.70 2.90
N SER A 102 10.81 14.85 2.88
CA SER A 102 9.85 14.69 1.78
C SER A 102 8.46 15.13 2.23
N ILE A 103 7.57 15.51 1.30
CA ILE A 103 6.17 15.83 1.65
C ILE A 103 5.40 14.55 1.92
N GLY A 104 4.61 14.53 2.99
CA GLY A 104 3.68 13.45 3.28
C GLY A 104 2.87 13.65 4.55
N GLY A 105 1.78 12.90 4.66
CA GLY A 105 0.81 12.97 5.76
C GLY A 105 -0.33 13.95 5.51
N ASP A 106 -0.37 14.57 4.33
CA ASP A 106 -1.51 15.38 3.90
C ASP A 106 -2.68 14.46 3.50
N ALA A 107 -3.91 14.95 3.71
CA ALA A 107 -5.10 14.25 3.25
C ALA A 107 -5.08 14.12 1.71
N TYR A 108 -5.56 12.98 1.21
CA TYR A 108 -5.59 12.69 -0.21
C TYR A 108 -7.04 12.53 -0.68
N ASP A 109 -7.53 13.51 -1.43
CA ASP A 109 -8.95 13.61 -1.80
C ASP A 109 -9.29 12.92 -3.13
N LYS A 110 -8.27 12.53 -3.92
CA LYS A 110 -8.50 11.76 -5.15
C LYS A 110 -8.78 10.32 -4.75
N SER A 111 -9.90 9.77 -5.20
CA SER A 111 -10.34 8.43 -4.80
C SER A 111 -9.46 7.33 -5.41
N PRO A 112 -8.76 6.51 -4.61
CA PRO A 112 -8.26 5.22 -5.05
C PRO A 112 -9.36 4.12 -4.98
N ASN A 113 -10.41 4.35 -4.18
CA ASN A 113 -11.59 3.49 -4.01
C ASN A 113 -12.74 4.25 -3.29
N ASN A 114 -13.99 3.86 -3.56
CA ASN A 114 -15.24 4.41 -2.99
C ASN A 114 -15.28 4.40 -1.45
N ALA A 115 -16.22 5.11 -0.84
CA ALA A 115 -16.13 6.51 -0.44
C ALA A 115 -16.61 6.50 1.03
N ASN A 116 -15.74 6.88 1.97
CA ASN A 116 -15.99 7.24 3.38
C ASN A 116 -14.73 7.06 4.26
N GLU A 117 -13.64 6.52 3.71
CA GLU A 117 -12.37 6.37 4.44
C GLU A 117 -11.39 7.48 4.06
N ARG A 118 -10.66 8.00 5.05
CA ARG A 118 -9.71 9.11 4.87
C ARG A 118 -8.36 8.56 4.44
N TRP A 119 -7.93 8.97 3.26
CA TRP A 119 -6.63 8.62 2.68
C TRP A 119 -5.60 9.70 2.95
N TYR A 120 -4.33 9.30 2.95
CA TYR A 120 -3.19 10.18 3.06
C TYR A 120 -2.20 9.89 1.93
N SER A 121 -1.35 10.87 1.62
CA SER A 121 -0.28 10.70 0.63
C SER A 121 1.09 10.88 1.24
N ALA A 122 2.08 10.21 0.65
CA ALA A 122 3.50 10.41 0.94
C ALA A 122 4.27 10.41 -0.38
N ASP A 123 5.08 11.44 -0.62
CA ASP A 123 5.93 11.50 -1.80
C ASP A 123 6.99 10.38 -1.76
N VAL A 124 7.20 9.75 -2.91
CA VAL A 124 8.23 8.72 -3.12
C VAL A 124 9.11 9.14 -4.30
N ASP A 125 10.36 8.70 -4.37
CA ASP A 125 11.33 9.18 -5.37
C ASP A 125 11.57 10.71 -5.35
N SER A 126 11.32 11.41 -4.22
CA SER A 126 11.71 12.81 -4.09
C SER A 126 13.23 12.94 -4.19
N LEU A 127 13.71 13.88 -5.00
CA LEU A 127 15.13 14.08 -5.22
C LEU A 127 15.54 15.45 -4.71
N ARG A 128 16.45 15.48 -3.72
CA ARG A 128 17.02 16.74 -3.19
C ARG A 128 15.97 17.78 -2.78
N GLY A 129 14.86 17.33 -2.20
CA GLY A 129 13.75 18.15 -1.75
C GLY A 129 12.78 18.60 -2.84
N TYR A 130 12.98 18.18 -4.09
CA TYR A 130 11.99 18.36 -5.15
C TYR A 130 10.95 17.24 -5.12
N ARG A 131 9.68 17.61 -5.28
CA ARG A 131 8.56 16.67 -5.37
C ARG A 131 8.63 15.90 -6.69
N SER A 132 8.29 14.63 -6.66
CA SER A 132 8.41 13.71 -7.80
C SER A 132 7.13 13.53 -8.62
N GLY A 133 5.97 13.93 -8.09
CA GLY A 133 4.65 13.57 -8.64
C GLY A 133 4.27 12.10 -8.46
N LYS A 134 5.08 11.34 -7.72
CA LYS A 134 4.82 9.93 -7.36
C LYS A 134 4.47 9.84 -5.88
N HIS A 135 3.42 9.10 -5.57
CA HIS A 135 2.90 9.03 -4.21
C HIS A 135 2.55 7.60 -3.81
N LEU A 136 2.91 7.26 -2.57
CA LEU A 136 2.22 6.21 -1.82
C LEU A 136 0.95 6.83 -1.23
N ILE A 137 -0.20 6.28 -1.61
CA ILE A 137 -1.50 6.59 -1.02
C ILE A 137 -1.81 5.51 0.00
N TYR A 138 -2.07 5.89 1.23
CA TYR A 138 -2.16 4.93 2.33
C TYR A 138 -3.27 5.26 3.30
N GLN A 139 -3.75 4.19 3.93
CA GLN A 139 -4.65 4.24 5.07
C GLN A 139 -4.05 3.43 6.22
N PRO A 140 -3.48 4.10 7.25
CA PRO A 140 -2.77 3.42 8.33
C PRO A 140 -3.61 2.36 9.06
N ALA A 141 -4.88 2.66 9.31
CA ALA A 141 -5.76 1.80 10.12
C ALA A 141 -6.00 0.41 9.50
N ASN A 142 -6.01 0.31 8.17
CA ASN A 142 -6.34 -0.92 7.45
C ASN A 142 -5.15 -1.52 6.70
N ALA A 143 -3.96 -0.88 6.77
CA ALA A 143 -2.77 -1.23 5.99
C ALA A 143 -3.09 -1.44 4.50
N THR A 144 -3.89 -0.53 3.94
CA THR A 144 -4.25 -0.49 2.52
C THR A 144 -3.38 0.56 1.83
N TYR A 145 -2.80 0.18 0.69
CA TYR A 145 -1.82 0.98 -0.02
C TYR A 145 -2.09 0.99 -1.53
N TYR A 146 -1.86 2.15 -2.14
CA TYR A 146 -1.85 2.31 -3.59
C TYR A 146 -0.65 3.16 -4.00
N LEU A 147 -0.08 2.89 -5.18
CA LEU A 147 0.84 3.79 -5.85
C LEU A 147 0.14 4.57 -6.93
N THR A 148 0.52 5.83 -7.08
CA THR A 148 0.28 6.61 -8.28
C THR A 148 1.56 7.29 -8.72
N THR A 149 1.81 7.33 -10.02
CA THR A 149 3.00 7.96 -10.62
C THR A 149 2.65 8.99 -11.69
N ASN A 150 1.38 9.40 -11.71
CA ASN A 150 0.77 10.31 -12.67
C ASN A 150 -0.27 11.22 -12.00
N ASP A 151 0.09 11.74 -10.81
CA ASP A 151 -0.75 12.63 -10.02
C ASP A 151 -2.18 12.12 -9.79
N GLY A 152 -2.35 10.82 -9.54
CA GLY A 152 -3.66 10.22 -9.23
C GLY A 152 -4.54 9.91 -10.44
N SER A 153 -3.98 9.90 -11.66
CA SER A 153 -4.74 9.52 -12.86
C SER A 153 -4.92 8.01 -12.98
N SER A 154 -3.99 7.22 -12.45
CA SER A 154 -4.11 5.77 -12.27
C SER A 154 -3.50 5.33 -10.93
N PHE A 155 -3.90 4.14 -10.50
CA PHE A 155 -3.46 3.54 -9.25
C PHE A 155 -3.07 2.07 -9.45
N VAL A 156 -2.02 1.66 -8.74
CA VAL A 156 -1.62 0.25 -8.58
C VAL A 156 -1.77 -0.12 -7.11
N ALA A 157 -2.56 -1.14 -6.82
CA ALA A 157 -2.74 -1.61 -5.45
C ALA A 157 -1.47 -2.30 -4.93
N ILE A 158 -1.11 -2.03 -3.68
CA ILE A 158 -0.05 -2.71 -2.96
C ILE A 158 -0.72 -3.60 -1.89
N PRO A 159 -0.68 -4.94 -2.03
CA PRO A 159 -1.17 -5.83 -0.99
C PRO A 159 -0.33 -5.72 0.30
N GLN A 160 -0.90 -6.18 1.41
CA GLN A 160 -0.20 -6.23 2.70
C GLN A 160 1.06 -7.11 2.63
N CYS A 161 2.08 -6.70 3.38
CA CYS A 161 3.40 -7.32 3.41
C CYS A 161 4.09 -7.13 4.77
N LEU A 162 5.13 -7.93 5.03
CA LEU A 162 5.99 -7.85 6.22
C LEU A 162 7.45 -7.54 5.86
#